data_AF-A0A2W4TNG0-F1
#
_entry.id   AF-A0A2W4TNG0-F1
#
_cell.length_a   1.000
_cell.length_b   1.000
_cell.length_c   1.000
_cell.angle_alpha   90.00
_cell.angle_beta   90.00
_cell.angle_gamma   90.00
#
_symmetry.space_group_name_H-M   'P 1'
#
loop_
_entity.id
_entity.type
_entity.pdbx_description
1 polymer ?
#
loop_
_entity_poly.entity_id
_entity_poly.type
_entity_poly.pdbx_seq_one_letter_code
_entity_poly.pdbx_strand_id
1 'polypeptide(L)'
;MKRRPSASWRCTTVSGAAASTRCSRNSLTDMGTIKADWFRANDERIEALDHLLEQRAVPHGGYGLEQLDGFLSAVVVSPGETIVPSEWLAKVWGKTPPRWEGPADEAAVMELLMLAWQTAARRVRFNGDEVTVDGALFWWLPDDPNAEHGDDLDVGAAWGAGFLDGMELRSDAWDEWIAKDDWIGEVEAYVEALAVGSYPPEEEGGAPTTLTYTERLEIHAGLSDMLHDLHCHRIESLTPREPIRRAAAPERNDPCPCGSGKKFKKCCGG
;
A
#
# COMPACT_ATOMS: atom_id res chain seq x y z
N MET A 1 -18.30 -19.20 13.57
CA MET A 1 -17.91 -18.78 12.21
C MET A 1 -18.95 -19.26 11.21
N LYS A 2 -19.86 -18.39 10.78
CA LYS A 2 -20.73 -18.67 9.63
C LYS A 2 -19.83 -18.65 8.40
N ARG A 3 -19.81 -19.72 7.60
CA ARG A 3 -19.10 -19.76 6.32
C ARG A 3 -19.70 -18.68 5.42
N ARG A 4 -18.92 -17.70 4.99
CA ARG A 4 -19.34 -16.72 3.97
C ARG A 4 -19.54 -17.48 2.64
N PRO A 5 -20.59 -17.16 1.84
CA PRO A 5 -20.74 -17.71 0.50
C PRO A 5 -19.52 -17.35 -0.37
N SER A 6 -19.24 -18.15 -1.40
CA SER A 6 -18.14 -17.90 -2.35
C SER A 6 -18.17 -16.45 -2.83
N ALA A 7 -17.15 -15.67 -2.44
CA ALA A 7 -17.03 -14.27 -2.81
C ALA A 7 -16.87 -14.17 -4.33
N SER A 8 -17.81 -13.53 -5.03
CA SER A 8 -17.44 -12.94 -6.31
C SER A 8 -16.59 -11.72 -5.98
N TRP A 9 -15.27 -11.82 -6.16
CA TRP A 9 -14.35 -10.70 -5.98
C TRP A 9 -14.71 -9.60 -7.00
N ARG A 10 -15.60 -8.68 -6.60
CA ARG A 10 -16.05 -7.58 -7.45
C ARG A 10 -15.07 -6.44 -7.30
N CYS A 11 -14.16 -6.40 -8.24
CA CYS A 11 -13.25 -5.29 -8.46
C CYS A 11 -14.09 -4.08 -8.93
N THR A 12 -14.48 -3.17 -8.01
CA THR A 12 -15.30 -2.00 -8.33
C THR A 12 -14.65 -0.73 -7.77
N THR A 13 -14.42 0.25 -8.64
CA THR A 13 -13.97 1.60 -8.27
C THR A 13 -15.20 2.46 -7.99
N VAL A 14 -15.25 3.13 -6.83
CA VAL A 14 -16.26 4.17 -6.52
C VAL A 14 -15.61 5.53 -6.79
N SER A 15 -16.15 6.29 -7.73
CA SER A 15 -15.53 7.51 -8.27
C SER A 15 -15.69 8.74 -7.35
N GLY A 16 -14.60 9.46 -7.09
CA GLY A 16 -14.55 10.82 -6.55
C GLY A 16 -13.54 11.66 -7.34
N ALA A 17 -13.71 12.98 -7.43
CA ALA A 17 -13.08 13.84 -8.44
C ALA A 17 -11.89 14.70 -7.97
N ALA A 18 -10.80 14.63 -8.74
CA ALA A 18 -9.86 15.66 -9.21
C ALA A 18 -8.97 16.45 -8.23
N ALA A 19 -7.67 16.10 -8.19
CA ALA A 19 -6.56 17.06 -8.36
C ALA A 19 -5.23 16.34 -8.72
N SER A 20 -4.67 16.67 -9.89
CA SER A 20 -3.47 16.04 -10.47
C SER A 20 -2.16 16.71 -10.00
N THR A 21 -1.24 15.93 -9.42
CA THR A 21 0.19 16.26 -9.41
C THR A 21 1.01 15.06 -9.89
N ARG A 22 1.69 15.23 -11.03
CA ARG A 22 2.35 14.17 -11.78
C ARG A 22 3.76 13.93 -11.20
N CYS A 23 3.98 12.79 -10.54
CA CYS A 23 5.32 12.39 -10.10
C CYS A 23 6.05 11.54 -11.17
N SER A 24 7.29 11.92 -11.48
CA SER A 24 8.11 11.37 -12.57
C SER A 24 8.71 10.00 -12.23
N ARG A 25 8.74 9.12 -13.23
CA ARG A 25 9.14 7.71 -13.15
C ARG A 25 10.63 7.53 -13.47
N ASN A 26 11.40 6.94 -12.56
CA ASN A 26 12.68 6.22 -12.73
C ASN A 26 13.23 5.94 -11.32
N SER A 27 13.90 4.85 -10.94
CA SER A 27 14.35 3.58 -11.54
C SER A 27 14.85 2.78 -10.32
N LEU A 28 14.47 1.51 -10.14
CA LEU A 28 15.16 0.62 -9.18
C LEU A 28 15.54 -0.68 -9.88
N THR A 29 16.83 -0.96 -9.80
CA THR A 29 17.56 -2.08 -10.41
C THR A 29 17.51 -3.34 -9.57
N ASP A 30 17.23 -4.45 -10.28
CA ASP A 30 17.83 -5.78 -10.21
C ASP A 30 17.81 -6.55 -8.87
N MET A 31 16.68 -7.22 -8.63
CA MET A 31 16.64 -8.58 -8.10
C MET A 31 16.12 -9.50 -9.21
N GLY A 32 16.77 -10.65 -9.41
CA GLY A 32 16.59 -11.58 -10.53
C GLY A 32 15.18 -11.57 -11.14
N THR A 33 15.13 -11.22 -12.42
CA THR A 33 13.96 -10.87 -13.25
C THR A 33 12.71 -11.74 -13.02
N ILE A 34 11.96 -11.50 -11.94
CA ILE A 34 10.52 -11.67 -11.97
C ILE A 34 10.04 -10.64 -12.99
N LYS A 35 9.50 -11.06 -14.14
CA LYS A 35 8.83 -10.12 -15.04
C LYS A 35 7.83 -9.37 -14.18
N ALA A 36 7.93 -8.04 -14.12
CA ALA A 36 6.98 -7.23 -13.38
C ALA A 36 5.57 -7.52 -13.94
N ASP A 37 4.84 -8.35 -13.22
CA ASP A 37 3.49 -8.80 -13.52
C ASP A 37 2.60 -8.39 -12.35
N TRP A 38 1.30 -8.30 -12.54
CA TRP A 38 0.34 -7.96 -11.49
C TRP A 38 -1.00 -8.59 -11.86
N PHE A 39 -1.86 -8.78 -10.87
CA PHE A 39 -3.20 -9.28 -11.14
C PHE A 39 -3.95 -8.32 -12.06
N ARG A 40 -4.64 -8.88 -13.05
CA ARG A 40 -5.62 -8.15 -13.86
C ARG A 40 -7.00 -8.33 -13.27
N ALA A 41 -7.92 -7.45 -13.63
CA ALA A 41 -9.33 -7.66 -13.35
C ALA A 41 -9.77 -9.03 -13.93
N ASN A 42 -10.38 -9.86 -13.08
CA ASN A 42 -10.82 -11.24 -13.38
C ASN A 42 -9.69 -12.23 -13.70
N ASP A 43 -8.50 -12.02 -13.14
CA ASP A 43 -7.41 -12.99 -13.21
C ASP A 43 -7.72 -14.21 -12.33
N GLU A 44 -7.81 -15.41 -12.93
CA GLU A 44 -8.08 -16.68 -12.23
C GLU A 44 -7.05 -16.96 -11.12
N ARG A 45 -5.86 -16.36 -11.21
CA ARG A 45 -4.83 -16.47 -10.17
C ARG A 45 -5.24 -15.80 -8.85
N ILE A 46 -6.17 -14.84 -8.88
CA ILE A 46 -6.76 -14.25 -7.67
C ILE A 46 -7.57 -15.31 -6.93
N GLU A 47 -8.45 -16.02 -7.64
CA GLU A 47 -9.26 -17.11 -7.06
C GLU A 47 -8.38 -18.26 -6.59
N ALA A 48 -7.30 -18.57 -7.31
CA ALA A 48 -6.32 -19.56 -6.89
C ALA A 48 -5.63 -19.17 -5.56
N LEU A 49 -5.22 -17.90 -5.42
CA LEU A 49 -4.62 -17.38 -4.19
C LEU A 49 -5.62 -17.39 -3.03
N ASP A 50 -6.85 -16.93 -3.26
CA ASP A 50 -7.93 -16.94 -2.27
C ASP A 50 -8.18 -18.35 -1.74
N HIS A 51 -8.38 -19.31 -2.65
CA HIS A 51 -8.60 -20.70 -2.29
C HIS A 51 -7.44 -21.32 -1.51
N LEU A 52 -6.20 -20.99 -1.89
CA LEU A 52 -5.00 -21.43 -1.19
C LEU A 52 -4.96 -20.90 0.25
N LEU A 53 -5.21 -19.60 0.44
CA LEU A 53 -5.19 -18.96 1.76
C LEU A 53 -6.29 -19.53 2.67
N GLU A 54 -7.50 -19.70 2.14
CA GLU A 54 -8.62 -20.31 2.87
C GLU A 54 -8.33 -21.74 3.33
N GLN A 55 -7.54 -22.51 2.56
CA GLN A 55 -7.19 -23.88 2.92
C GLN A 55 -5.97 -23.99 3.83
N ARG A 56 -4.97 -23.13 3.63
CA ARG A 56 -3.62 -23.33 4.19
C ARG A 56 -3.20 -22.26 5.19
N ALA A 57 -3.79 -21.07 5.15
CA ALA A 57 -3.46 -19.96 6.06
C ALA A 57 -4.53 -19.79 7.14
N VAL A 58 -5.78 -19.52 6.74
CA VAL A 58 -6.89 -19.18 7.66
C VAL A 58 -7.10 -20.22 8.78
N PRO A 59 -7.07 -21.56 8.53
CA PRO A 59 -7.24 -22.55 9.59
C PRO A 59 -6.15 -22.52 10.67
N HIS A 60 -5.02 -21.89 10.38
CA HIS A 60 -3.87 -21.77 11.28
C HIS A 60 -3.68 -20.36 11.83
N GLY A 61 -4.69 -19.49 11.65
CA GLY A 61 -4.65 -18.09 12.05
C GLY A 61 -3.77 -17.22 11.16
N GLY A 62 -3.53 -17.66 9.92
CA GLY A 62 -2.96 -16.84 8.85
C GLY A 62 -4.03 -16.01 8.14
N TYR A 63 -3.61 -15.27 7.13
CA TYR A 63 -4.46 -14.30 6.44
C TYR A 63 -5.36 -14.95 5.39
N GLY A 64 -6.59 -14.44 5.28
CA GLY A 64 -7.41 -14.56 4.06
C GLY A 64 -6.99 -13.51 3.02
N LEU A 65 -7.57 -13.55 1.82
CA LEU A 65 -7.15 -12.64 0.73
C LEU A 65 -7.34 -11.15 1.08
N GLU A 66 -8.47 -10.78 1.67
CA GLU A 66 -8.76 -9.39 2.05
C GLU A 66 -7.75 -8.85 3.09
N GLN A 67 -7.44 -9.64 4.12
CA GLN A 67 -6.44 -9.29 5.13
C GLN A 67 -5.03 -9.22 4.54
N LEU A 68 -4.68 -10.16 3.64
CA LEU A 68 -3.40 -10.14 2.95
C LEU A 68 -3.24 -8.87 2.10
N ASP A 69 -4.29 -8.42 1.39
CA ASP A 69 -4.24 -7.21 0.57
C ASP A 69 -3.99 -5.94 1.42
N GLY A 70 -4.65 -5.82 2.57
CA GLY A 70 -4.40 -4.74 3.52
C GLY A 70 -2.99 -4.76 4.08
N PHE A 71 -2.53 -5.94 4.50
CA PHE A 71 -1.18 -6.16 5.00
C PHE A 71 -0.10 -5.82 3.97
N LEU A 72 -0.23 -6.28 2.74
CA LEU A 72 0.73 -5.98 1.68
C LEU A 72 0.69 -4.51 1.27
N SER A 73 -0.48 -3.85 1.36
CA SER A 73 -0.60 -2.41 1.14
C SER A 73 0.22 -1.63 2.18
N ALA A 74 0.09 -1.97 3.47
CA ALA A 74 0.91 -1.38 4.53
C ALA A 74 2.41 -1.64 4.30
N VAL A 75 2.80 -2.88 3.97
CA VAL A 75 4.19 -3.24 3.68
C VAL A 75 4.79 -2.39 2.56
N VAL A 76 4.01 -2.08 1.52
CA VAL A 76 4.43 -1.30 0.36
C VAL A 76 4.65 0.19 0.70
N VAL A 77 3.74 0.78 1.50
CA VAL A 77 3.78 2.20 1.86
C VAL A 77 4.57 2.49 3.14
N SER A 78 5.01 1.44 3.85
CA SER A 78 5.68 1.53 5.14
C SER A 78 6.90 2.48 5.12
N PRO A 79 7.05 3.34 6.14
CA PRO A 79 8.24 4.17 6.32
C PRO A 79 9.46 3.35 6.75
N GLY A 80 10.62 3.99 6.73
CA GLY A 80 11.87 3.39 7.19
C GLY A 80 12.48 2.38 6.20
N GLU A 81 13.22 1.41 6.75
CA GLU A 81 13.91 0.39 5.96
C GLU A 81 12.91 -0.48 5.21
N THR A 82 13.19 -0.75 3.93
CA THR A 82 12.34 -1.57 3.08
C THR A 82 12.13 -2.95 3.69
N ILE A 83 10.87 -3.35 3.85
CA ILE A 83 10.49 -4.66 4.36
C ILE A 83 10.69 -5.70 3.24
N VAL A 84 11.51 -6.72 3.49
CA VAL A 84 11.78 -7.80 2.53
C VAL A 84 10.84 -8.99 2.75
N PRO A 85 10.59 -9.84 1.72
CA PRO A 85 9.69 -10.99 1.84
C PRO A 85 9.94 -11.90 3.04
N SER A 86 11.19 -12.16 3.40
CA SER A 86 11.53 -13.00 4.55
C SER A 86 11.04 -12.47 5.89
N GLU A 87 10.76 -11.17 6.02
CA GLU A 87 10.23 -10.56 7.25
C GLU A 87 8.72 -10.79 7.40
N TRP A 88 7.99 -10.92 6.29
CA TRP A 88 6.53 -10.92 6.33
C TRP A 88 5.88 -12.25 5.92
N LEU A 89 6.59 -13.09 5.16
CA LEU A 89 6.03 -14.36 4.63
C LEU A 89 5.50 -15.29 5.73
N ALA A 90 6.18 -15.38 6.87
CA ALA A 90 5.74 -16.24 7.97
C ALA A 90 4.39 -15.80 8.56
N LYS A 91 4.13 -14.48 8.61
CA LYS A 91 2.86 -13.93 9.14
C LYS A 91 1.66 -14.37 8.31
N VAL A 92 1.81 -14.47 6.98
CA VAL A 92 0.74 -14.90 6.07
C VAL A 92 0.15 -16.26 6.45
N TRP A 93 0.99 -17.19 6.91
CA TRP A 93 0.57 -18.57 7.20
C TRP A 93 0.11 -18.80 8.64
N GLY A 94 0.23 -17.80 9.51
CA GLY A 94 -0.10 -17.92 10.92
C GLY A 94 0.84 -18.85 11.69
N LYS A 95 0.29 -19.65 12.62
CA LYS A 95 1.09 -20.40 13.61
C LYS A 95 1.84 -21.60 13.02
N THR A 96 1.35 -22.15 11.92
CA THR A 96 1.88 -23.38 11.33
C THR A 96 2.09 -23.16 9.84
N PRO A 97 3.34 -22.91 9.40
CA PRO A 97 3.63 -22.81 7.98
C PRO A 97 3.22 -24.08 7.24
N PRO A 98 2.62 -23.97 6.04
CA PRO A 98 2.28 -25.12 5.22
C PRO A 98 3.53 -25.91 4.82
N ARG A 99 3.34 -27.22 4.62
CA ARG A 99 4.34 -28.09 4.00
C ARG A 99 3.96 -28.30 2.55
N TRP A 100 4.89 -28.00 1.67
CA TRP A 100 4.73 -28.15 0.22
C TRP A 100 5.10 -29.56 -0.23
N GLU A 101 4.48 -30.03 -1.31
CA GLU A 101 4.77 -31.37 -1.86
C GLU A 101 6.18 -31.45 -2.46
N GLY A 102 6.72 -30.30 -2.91
CA GLY A 102 8.08 -30.16 -3.38
C GLY A 102 8.41 -28.72 -3.78
N PRO A 103 9.65 -28.46 -4.26
CA PRO A 103 10.12 -27.11 -4.57
C PRO A 103 9.30 -26.36 -5.63
N ALA A 104 8.65 -27.08 -6.56
CA ALA A 104 7.82 -26.48 -7.59
C ALA A 104 6.49 -25.94 -7.04
N ASP A 105 5.89 -26.65 -6.07
CA ASP A 105 4.66 -26.24 -5.40
C ASP A 105 4.91 -25.00 -4.53
N GLU A 106 6.01 -25.02 -3.77
CA GLU A 106 6.47 -23.85 -3.02
C GLU A 106 6.72 -22.63 -3.92
N ALA A 107 7.40 -22.82 -5.06
CA ALA A 107 7.65 -21.74 -6.01
C ALA A 107 6.36 -21.15 -6.59
N ALA A 108 5.38 -21.99 -6.96
CA ALA A 108 4.10 -21.53 -7.50
C ALA A 108 3.30 -20.70 -6.48
N VAL A 109 3.32 -21.11 -5.21
CA VAL A 109 2.69 -20.34 -4.12
C VAL A 109 3.40 -19.00 -3.92
N MET A 110 4.73 -19.03 -3.91
CA MET A 110 5.53 -17.81 -3.80
C MET A 110 5.25 -16.84 -4.96
N GLU A 111 5.07 -17.34 -6.18
CA GLU A 111 4.68 -16.52 -7.33
C GLU A 111 3.33 -15.80 -7.10
N LEU A 112 2.32 -16.49 -6.56
CA LEU A 112 1.01 -15.87 -6.25
C LEU A 112 1.13 -14.77 -5.18
N LEU A 113 1.90 -15.02 -4.12
CA LEU A 113 2.12 -14.03 -3.06
C LEU A 113 2.90 -12.81 -3.56
N MET A 114 3.92 -13.03 -4.40
CA MET A 114 4.66 -11.93 -5.03
C MET A 114 3.78 -11.15 -6.01
N LEU A 115 2.86 -11.81 -6.71
CA LEU A 115 1.91 -11.16 -7.60
C LEU A 115 0.94 -10.27 -6.83
N ALA A 116 0.47 -10.70 -5.65
CA ALA A 116 -0.33 -9.88 -4.74
C ALA A 116 0.46 -8.64 -4.27
N TRP A 117 1.72 -8.84 -3.85
CA TRP A 117 2.57 -7.72 -3.45
C TRP A 117 2.84 -6.76 -4.61
N GLN A 118 3.11 -7.25 -5.82
CA GLN A 118 3.31 -6.43 -7.01
C GLN A 118 2.05 -5.65 -7.39
N THR A 119 0.87 -6.22 -7.15
CA THR A 119 -0.42 -5.57 -7.35
C THR A 119 -0.59 -4.39 -6.38
N ALA A 120 -0.33 -4.59 -5.08
CA ALA A 120 -0.31 -3.50 -4.10
C ALA A 120 0.75 -2.44 -4.45
N ALA A 121 1.98 -2.85 -4.78
CA ALA A 121 3.09 -1.96 -5.15
C ALA A 121 2.82 -1.14 -6.41
N ARG A 122 1.94 -1.63 -7.29
CA ARG A 122 1.45 -0.89 -8.45
C ARG A 122 0.31 0.06 -8.07
N ARG A 123 -0.67 -0.42 -7.30
CA ARG A 123 -1.88 0.31 -6.90
C ARG A 123 -1.53 1.68 -6.32
N VAL A 124 -0.63 1.72 -5.34
CA VAL A 124 -0.26 2.94 -4.60
C VAL A 124 0.40 4.04 -5.45
N ARG A 125 0.76 3.74 -6.71
CA ARG A 125 1.37 4.72 -7.63
C ARG A 125 0.33 5.59 -8.34
N PHE A 126 -0.94 5.29 -8.17
CA PHE A 126 -2.07 5.96 -8.78
C PHE A 126 -2.99 6.47 -7.68
N ASN A 127 -3.46 7.70 -7.82
CA ASN A 127 -4.49 8.25 -6.96
C ASN A 127 -5.88 7.69 -7.33
N GLY A 128 -6.92 8.06 -6.58
CA GLY A 128 -8.29 7.59 -6.78
C GLY A 128 -8.87 7.87 -8.17
N ASP A 129 -8.48 8.99 -8.80
CA ASP A 129 -8.89 9.32 -10.18
C ASP A 129 -8.23 8.42 -11.23
N GLU A 130 -7.03 7.92 -10.97
CA GLU A 130 -6.21 7.15 -11.91
C GLU A 130 -6.28 5.64 -11.67
N VAL A 131 -6.75 5.20 -10.51
CA VAL A 131 -6.94 3.78 -10.18
C VAL A 131 -7.94 3.15 -11.14
N THR A 132 -7.48 2.10 -11.83
CA THR A 132 -8.35 1.27 -12.66
C THR A 132 -8.84 0.06 -11.87
N VAL A 133 -9.77 -0.68 -12.46
CA VAL A 133 -10.23 -1.96 -11.93
C VAL A 133 -9.09 -2.97 -11.67
N ASP A 134 -7.99 -2.91 -12.42
CA ASP A 134 -6.81 -3.77 -12.16
C ASP A 134 -6.08 -3.39 -10.85
N GLY A 135 -6.34 -2.19 -10.32
CA GLY A 135 -5.75 -1.68 -9.09
C GLY A 135 -6.73 -1.60 -7.93
N ALA A 136 -7.96 -2.13 -8.04
CA ALA A 136 -8.91 -2.04 -6.92
C ALA A 136 -8.44 -2.89 -5.72
N LEU A 137 -8.87 -2.50 -4.52
CA LEU A 137 -8.65 -3.24 -3.28
C LEU A 137 -9.38 -4.58 -3.32
N PHE A 138 -8.81 -5.62 -2.70
CA PHE A 138 -9.47 -6.92 -2.61
C PHE A 138 -10.40 -6.97 -1.40
N TRP A 139 -11.57 -6.33 -1.53
CA TRP A 139 -12.60 -6.32 -0.49
C TRP A 139 -13.70 -7.32 -0.79
N TRP A 140 -14.18 -7.99 0.25
CA TRP A 140 -15.46 -8.67 0.16
C TRP A 140 -16.59 -7.61 0.14
N LEU A 141 -17.39 -7.61 -0.93
CA LEU A 141 -18.58 -6.76 -1.06
C LEU A 141 -19.85 -7.63 -1.17
N PRO A 142 -21.01 -7.14 -0.68
CA PRO A 142 -22.28 -7.82 -0.89
C PRO A 142 -22.67 -7.83 -2.39
N ASP A 143 -23.60 -8.73 -2.76
CA ASP A 143 -24.01 -8.94 -4.16
C ASP A 143 -24.54 -7.66 -4.85
N ASP A 144 -25.27 -6.83 -4.09
CA ASP A 144 -25.67 -5.48 -4.51
C ASP A 144 -25.07 -4.44 -3.55
N PRO A 145 -23.94 -3.82 -3.90
CA PRO A 145 -23.31 -2.82 -3.06
C PRO A 145 -24.14 -1.56 -2.84
N ASN A 146 -25.14 -1.30 -3.70
CA ASN A 146 -25.96 -0.08 -3.66
C ASN A 146 -27.28 -0.27 -2.91
N ALA A 147 -27.60 -1.49 -2.46
CA ALA A 147 -28.75 -1.73 -1.61
C ALA A 147 -28.54 -1.16 -0.20
N GLU A 148 -29.63 -0.95 0.53
CA GLU A 148 -29.53 -0.71 1.97
C GLU A 148 -29.07 -2.00 2.67
N HIS A 149 -28.03 -1.87 3.47
CA HIS A 149 -27.48 -2.94 4.29
C HIS A 149 -27.49 -2.54 5.76
N GLY A 150 -27.56 -3.53 6.65
CA GLY A 150 -27.43 -3.30 8.09
C GLY A 150 -25.99 -3.01 8.49
N ASP A 151 -25.83 -2.40 9.67
CA ASP A 151 -24.53 -2.07 10.26
C ASP A 151 -23.77 -3.31 10.79
N ASP A 152 -24.35 -4.51 10.66
CA ASP A 152 -23.70 -5.78 11.00
C ASP A 152 -22.75 -6.28 9.91
N LEU A 153 -22.71 -5.63 8.74
CA LEU A 153 -21.72 -5.91 7.70
C LEU A 153 -20.37 -5.27 8.03
N ASP A 154 -19.35 -6.10 8.13
CA ASP A 154 -17.97 -5.76 8.47
C ASP A 154 -17.05 -5.60 7.24
N VAL A 155 -17.61 -5.07 6.14
CA VAL A 155 -16.85 -4.83 4.90
C VAL A 155 -15.59 -4.02 5.19
N GLY A 156 -14.43 -4.49 4.70
CA GLY A 156 -13.14 -3.83 4.89
C GLY A 156 -12.51 -4.06 6.25
N ALA A 157 -13.17 -4.74 7.20
CA ALA A 157 -12.59 -4.97 8.53
C ALA A 157 -11.35 -5.89 8.48
N ALA A 158 -11.39 -6.94 7.66
CA ALA A 158 -10.24 -7.81 7.49
C ALA A 158 -9.09 -7.07 6.80
N TRP A 159 -9.40 -6.19 5.83
CA TRP A 159 -8.40 -5.36 5.17
C TRP A 159 -7.73 -4.40 6.16
N GLY A 160 -8.51 -3.70 6.98
CA GLY A 160 -8.01 -2.78 8.00
C GLY A 160 -7.12 -3.50 9.01
N ALA A 161 -7.56 -4.66 9.52
CA ALA A 161 -6.76 -5.47 10.44
C ALA A 161 -5.42 -5.89 9.83
N GLY A 162 -5.42 -6.31 8.56
CA GLY A 162 -4.19 -6.64 7.84
C GLY A 162 -3.25 -5.43 7.70
N PHE A 163 -3.80 -4.25 7.39
CA PHE A 163 -2.99 -3.04 7.28
C PHE A 163 -2.29 -2.71 8.61
N LEU A 164 -3.01 -2.76 9.73
CA LEU A 164 -2.44 -2.58 11.08
C LEU A 164 -1.35 -3.63 11.38
N ASP A 165 -1.57 -4.91 11.08
CA ASP A 165 -0.57 -5.97 11.23
C ASP A 165 0.73 -5.69 10.43
N GLY A 166 0.59 -4.98 9.30
CA GLY A 166 1.70 -4.54 8.46
C GLY A 166 2.43 -3.33 9.02
N MET A 167 1.71 -2.40 9.67
CA MET A 167 2.30 -1.26 10.38
C MET A 167 3.21 -1.73 11.52
N GLU A 168 2.83 -2.79 12.24
CA GLU A 168 3.64 -3.37 13.32
C GLU A 168 5.08 -3.73 12.90
N LEU A 169 5.32 -4.06 11.63
CA LEU A 169 6.67 -4.41 11.14
C LEU A 169 7.66 -3.25 11.23
N ARG A 170 7.15 -2.01 11.32
CA ARG A 170 7.91 -0.78 11.42
C ARG A 170 7.22 0.20 12.39
N SER A 171 6.74 -0.29 13.54
CA SER A 171 5.96 0.51 14.51
C SER A 171 6.64 1.84 14.84
N ASP A 172 7.91 1.80 15.23
CA ASP A 172 8.64 3.00 15.66
C ASP A 172 8.75 4.03 14.52
N ALA A 173 8.90 3.57 13.27
CA ALA A 173 8.97 4.45 12.11
C ALA A 173 7.60 5.04 11.74
N TRP A 174 6.51 4.30 11.97
CA TRP A 174 5.15 4.82 11.84
C TRP A 174 4.85 5.87 12.90
N ASP A 175 5.18 5.62 14.17
CA ASP A 175 5.02 6.56 15.28
C ASP A 175 5.76 7.89 14.99
N GLU A 176 7.01 7.81 14.53
CA GLU A 176 7.78 9.00 14.12
C GLU A 176 7.13 9.75 12.96
N TRP A 177 6.52 9.04 12.01
CA TRP A 177 5.84 9.64 10.87
C TRP A 177 4.56 10.36 11.28
N ILE A 178 3.73 9.70 12.07
CA ILE A 178 2.48 10.24 12.62
C ILE A 178 2.77 11.47 13.48
N ALA A 179 3.79 11.42 14.33
CA ALA A 179 4.18 12.55 15.18
C ALA A 179 4.66 13.78 14.38
N LYS A 180 5.07 13.58 13.13
CA LYS A 180 5.60 14.65 12.28
C LYS A 180 4.52 15.26 11.38
N ASP A 181 3.61 14.44 10.87
CA ASP A 181 2.66 14.80 9.83
C ASP A 181 1.25 14.27 10.22
N ASP A 182 0.42 15.12 10.87
CA ASP A 182 -0.86 14.76 11.50
C ASP A 182 -1.83 13.98 10.58
N TRP A 183 -1.82 14.27 9.28
CA TRP A 183 -2.68 13.58 8.30
C TRP A 183 -2.40 12.07 8.22
N ILE A 184 -1.19 11.61 8.57
CA ILE A 184 -0.84 10.19 8.64
C ILE A 184 -1.60 9.52 9.80
N GLY A 185 -1.73 10.22 10.93
CA GLY A 185 -2.55 9.76 12.06
C GLY A 185 -4.03 9.67 11.71
N GLU A 186 -4.54 10.57 10.84
CA GLU A 186 -5.91 10.46 10.32
C GLU A 186 -6.09 9.18 9.48
N VAL A 187 -5.10 8.83 8.64
CA VAL A 187 -5.13 7.58 7.87
C VAL A 187 -5.17 6.36 8.80
N GLU A 188 -4.32 6.34 9.82
CA GLU A 188 -4.32 5.28 10.84
C GLU A 188 -5.70 5.17 11.53
N ALA A 189 -6.29 6.29 11.93
CA ALA A 189 -7.59 6.31 12.58
C ALA A 189 -8.72 5.73 11.68
N TYR A 190 -8.73 6.04 10.38
CA TYR A 190 -9.69 5.43 9.45
C TYR A 190 -9.46 3.92 9.28
N VAL A 191 -8.21 3.49 9.21
CA VAL A 191 -7.86 2.06 9.12
C VAL A 191 -8.24 1.31 10.39
N GLU A 192 -8.01 1.89 11.56
CA GLU A 192 -8.43 1.34 12.85
C GLU A 192 -9.94 1.26 12.96
N ALA A 193 -10.66 2.32 12.57
CA ALA A 193 -12.12 2.33 12.54
C ALA A 193 -12.69 1.23 11.64
N LEU A 194 -12.06 0.96 10.48
CA LEU A 194 -12.44 -0.17 9.62
C LEU A 194 -12.24 -1.51 10.33
N ALA A 195 -11.06 -1.72 10.91
CA ALA A 195 -10.65 -2.97 11.55
C ALA A 195 -11.52 -3.31 12.77
N VAL A 196 -11.76 -2.33 13.63
CA VAL A 196 -12.58 -2.47 14.85
C VAL A 196 -14.07 -2.44 14.52
N GLY A 197 -14.46 -1.68 13.49
CA GLY A 197 -15.84 -1.44 13.08
C GLY A 197 -16.55 -0.34 13.85
N SER A 198 -15.79 0.57 14.47
CA SER A 198 -16.33 1.72 15.19
C SER A 198 -15.29 2.81 15.36
N TYR A 199 -15.75 4.06 15.46
CA TYR A 199 -14.94 5.16 15.97
C TYR A 199 -14.79 5.08 17.50
N PRO A 200 -13.66 5.54 18.06
CA PRO A 200 -13.50 5.66 19.50
C PRO A 200 -14.57 6.60 20.08
N PRO A 201 -14.91 6.47 21.36
CA PRO A 201 -15.85 7.38 22.01
C PRO A 201 -15.31 8.82 22.02
N GLU A 202 -16.19 9.80 21.78
CA GLU A 202 -15.83 11.23 21.83
C GLU A 202 -15.44 11.68 23.24
N GLU A 203 -16.00 11.04 24.27
CA GLU A 203 -15.76 11.35 25.68
C GLU A 203 -15.18 10.14 26.43
N GLU A 204 -14.31 10.39 27.40
CA GLU A 204 -13.72 9.34 28.23
C GLU A 204 -14.80 8.54 28.98
N GLY A 205 -14.85 7.22 28.75
CA GLY A 205 -15.89 6.34 29.29
C GLY A 205 -17.19 6.30 28.48
N GLY A 206 -17.26 7.01 27.35
CA GLY A 206 -18.34 6.92 26.38
C GLY A 206 -18.39 5.58 25.64
N ALA A 207 -19.48 5.36 24.90
CA ALA A 207 -19.59 4.20 24.02
C ALA A 207 -18.96 4.51 22.65
N PRO A 208 -18.29 3.54 22.00
CA PRO A 208 -17.81 3.71 20.63
C PRO A 208 -18.99 3.85 19.67
N THR A 209 -18.77 4.61 18.59
CA THR A 209 -19.77 4.82 17.55
C THR A 209 -19.55 3.81 16.44
N THR A 210 -20.49 2.87 16.26
CA THR A 210 -20.40 1.85 15.21
C THR A 210 -20.27 2.48 13.83
N LEU A 211 -19.38 1.94 13.01
CA LEU A 211 -19.19 2.33 11.64
C LEU A 211 -20.30 1.73 10.76
N THR A 212 -21.08 2.59 10.12
CA THR A 212 -22.16 2.18 9.22
C THR A 212 -21.61 1.60 7.91
N TYR A 213 -22.46 0.87 7.18
CA TYR A 213 -22.10 0.37 5.85
C TYR A 213 -21.70 1.50 4.88
N THR A 214 -22.42 2.62 4.91
CA THR A 214 -22.11 3.79 4.06
C THR A 214 -20.74 4.38 4.41
N GLU A 215 -20.43 4.59 5.68
CA GLU A 215 -19.12 5.12 6.11
C GLU A 215 -17.98 4.17 5.71
N ARG A 216 -18.17 2.85 5.77
CA ARG A 216 -17.18 1.88 5.27
C ARG A 216 -16.87 2.09 3.78
N LEU A 217 -17.91 2.35 2.97
CA LEU A 217 -17.74 2.63 1.54
C LEU A 217 -17.12 4.00 1.27
N GLU A 218 -17.37 4.99 2.13
CA GLU A 218 -16.71 6.31 2.05
C GLU A 218 -15.22 6.19 2.34
N ILE A 219 -14.82 5.45 3.39
CA ILE A 219 -13.41 5.16 3.67
C ILE A 219 -12.80 4.39 2.49
N HIS A 220 -13.48 3.37 1.95
CA HIS A 220 -13.03 2.65 0.76
C HIS A 220 -12.72 3.57 -0.42
N ALA A 221 -13.62 4.52 -0.70
CA ALA A 221 -13.44 5.47 -1.79
C ALA A 221 -12.20 6.36 -1.57
N GLY A 222 -11.90 6.75 -0.33
CA GLY A 222 -10.73 7.56 0.02
C GLY A 222 -9.41 6.79 0.11
N LEU A 223 -9.44 5.46 0.32
CA LEU A 223 -8.23 4.67 0.58
C LEU A 223 -7.22 4.71 -0.57
N SER A 224 -7.68 4.81 -1.82
CA SER A 224 -6.75 4.90 -2.96
C SER A 224 -5.90 6.17 -2.90
N ASP A 225 -6.50 7.30 -2.53
CA ASP A 225 -5.78 8.57 -2.35
C ASP A 225 -4.87 8.52 -1.12
N MET A 226 -5.37 8.03 0.02
CA MET A 226 -4.57 7.89 1.25
C MET A 226 -3.31 7.03 1.02
N LEU A 227 -3.46 5.87 0.36
CA LEU A 227 -2.34 4.99 0.02
C LEU A 227 -1.35 5.65 -0.96
N HIS A 228 -1.87 6.41 -1.92
CA HIS A 228 -1.05 7.16 -2.87
C HIS A 228 -0.23 8.25 -2.19
N ASP A 229 -0.86 9.00 -1.28
CA ASP A 229 -0.21 10.07 -0.53
C ASP A 229 0.87 9.52 0.40
N LEU A 230 0.60 8.42 1.11
CA LEU A 230 1.61 7.70 1.89
C LEU A 230 2.79 7.25 1.02
N HIS A 231 2.51 6.71 -0.17
CA HIS A 231 3.55 6.28 -1.11
C HIS A 231 4.41 7.45 -1.60
N CYS A 232 3.78 8.56 -2.00
CA CYS A 232 4.49 9.76 -2.43
C CYS A 232 5.33 10.33 -1.29
N HIS A 233 4.76 10.43 -0.09
CA HIS A 233 5.45 10.93 1.09
C HIS A 233 6.67 10.07 1.46
N ARG A 234 6.56 8.74 1.32
CA ARG A 234 7.70 7.80 1.45
C ARG A 234 8.81 8.08 0.45
N ILE A 235 8.47 8.28 -0.82
CA ILE A 235 9.48 8.58 -1.86
C ILE A 235 10.18 9.90 -1.55
N GLU A 236 9.43 10.91 -1.10
CA GLU A 236 9.98 12.19 -0.72
C GLU A 236 10.93 12.10 0.47
N SER A 237 10.60 11.29 1.49
CA SER A 237 11.47 11.08 2.65
C SER A 237 12.75 10.33 2.30
N LEU A 238 12.71 9.45 1.30
CA LEU A 238 13.87 8.71 0.79
C LEU A 238 14.76 9.51 -0.17
N THR A 239 14.33 10.68 -0.65
CA THR A 239 15.09 11.48 -1.62
C THR A 239 15.82 12.62 -0.90
N PRO A 240 17.15 12.54 -0.67
CA PRO A 240 17.90 13.61 -0.03
C PRO A 240 17.92 14.82 -0.97
N ARG A 241 17.15 15.86 -0.64
CA ARG A 241 17.28 17.17 -1.30
C ARG A 241 18.51 17.87 -0.73
N GLU A 242 19.72 17.44 -1.11
CA GLU A 242 20.86 18.35 -0.99
C GLU A 242 20.61 19.53 -1.94
N PRO A 243 20.57 20.78 -1.44
CA PRO A 243 20.53 21.93 -2.33
C PRO A 243 21.76 21.81 -3.23
N ILE A 244 21.57 21.76 -4.55
CA ILE A 244 22.68 21.85 -5.50
C ILE A 244 23.37 23.18 -5.22
N ARG A 245 24.43 23.14 -4.42
CA ARG A 245 25.33 24.27 -4.24
C ARG A 245 25.99 24.47 -5.58
N ARG A 246 25.45 25.37 -6.40
CA ARG A 246 26.19 25.89 -7.54
C ARG A 246 27.51 26.41 -6.99
N ALA A 247 28.62 25.83 -7.42
CA ALA A 247 29.93 26.41 -7.14
C ALA A 247 29.87 27.88 -7.54
N ALA A 248 30.45 28.76 -6.72
CA ALA A 248 30.46 30.19 -6.99
C ALA A 248 30.94 30.39 -8.44
N ALA A 249 30.16 31.15 -9.23
CA ALA A 249 30.58 31.46 -10.59
C ALA A 249 31.96 32.16 -10.50
N PRO A 250 32.96 31.76 -11.30
CA PRO A 250 34.27 32.38 -11.26
C PRO A 250 34.13 33.89 -11.47
N GLU A 251 34.87 34.69 -10.71
CA GLU A 251 34.83 36.13 -10.89
C GLU A 251 35.30 36.51 -12.30
N ARG A 252 34.90 37.70 -12.75
CA ARG A 252 35.18 38.22 -14.09
C ARG A 252 36.66 38.09 -14.50
N ASN A 253 37.60 38.16 -13.55
CA ASN A 253 39.04 38.08 -13.82
C ASN A 253 39.71 36.75 -13.47
N ASP A 254 38.99 35.77 -12.92
CA ASP A 254 39.53 34.48 -12.51
C ASP A 254 39.93 33.61 -13.71
N PRO A 255 40.82 32.62 -13.53
CA PRO A 255 41.09 31.62 -14.55
C PRO A 255 39.81 30.94 -15.05
N CYS A 256 39.65 30.83 -16.36
CA CYS A 256 38.47 30.23 -16.95
C CYS A 256 38.44 28.71 -16.69
N PRO A 257 37.32 28.15 -16.20
CA PRO A 257 37.24 26.73 -15.85
C PRO A 257 37.29 25.78 -17.06
N CYS A 258 37.23 26.29 -18.31
CA CYS A 258 37.36 25.46 -19.52
C CYS A 258 38.82 25.03 -19.84
N GLY A 259 39.80 25.41 -19.02
CA GLY A 259 41.20 25.03 -19.21
C GLY A 259 41.95 25.84 -20.26
N SER A 260 41.38 26.94 -20.78
CA SER A 260 42.00 27.76 -21.83
C SER A 260 43.20 28.61 -21.38
N GLY A 261 43.45 28.70 -20.07
CA GLY A 261 44.46 29.59 -19.48
C GLY A 261 44.11 31.09 -19.54
N LYS A 262 42.94 31.47 -20.07
CA LYS A 262 42.45 32.85 -20.17
C LYS A 262 41.62 33.25 -18.94
N LYS A 263 41.49 34.56 -18.67
CA LYS A 263 40.54 35.09 -17.68
C LYS A 263 39.09 34.83 -18.11
N PHE A 264 38.18 34.56 -17.17
CA PHE A 264 36.79 34.16 -17.43
C PHE A 264 36.06 35.12 -18.40
N LYS A 265 36.17 36.44 -18.20
CA LYS A 265 35.58 37.47 -19.09
C LYS A 265 36.07 37.53 -20.53
N LYS A 266 37.14 36.82 -20.87
CA LYS A 266 37.72 36.78 -22.22
C LYS A 266 37.58 35.39 -22.85
N CYS A 267 36.70 34.56 -22.29
CA CYS A 267 36.54 33.17 -22.68
C CYS A 267 35.07 32.73 -22.55
N CYS A 268 34.65 32.27 -21.36
CA CYS A 268 33.30 31.73 -21.15
C CYS A 268 32.33 32.72 -20.47
N GLY A 269 32.84 33.84 -19.94
CA GLY A 269 32.04 34.88 -19.27
C GLY A 269 31.72 36.11 -20.13
N GLY A 270 32.02 36.06 -21.43
CA GLY A 270 31.90 37.16 -22.39
C GLY A 270 32.74 36.95 -23.63
#